data_AF-A0A970J548-F1
#
_entry.id   AF-A0A970J548-F1
#
_cell.length_a   1.000
_cell.length_b   1.000
_cell.length_c   1.000
_cell.angle_alpha   90.00
_cell.angle_beta   90.00
_cell.angle_gamma   90.00
#
_symmetry.space_group_name_H-M   'P 1'
#
loop_
_entity.id
_entity.type
_entity.pdbx_description
1 polymer ?
#
loop_
_entity_poly.entity_id
_entity_poly.type
_entity_poly.pdbx_seq_one_letter_code
_entity_poly.pdbx_strand_id
1 'polypeptide(L)'
;MRSNRLKRFVNGASAFAFVLVLGVSLVVLAAEVVRPSLSQPFLEGLSHDDFTPVVVEPGDTIWALAVEHFPGIDPRLASQAIQSINNLPDALIYPGQIILLPSLDGQPTLRLAVNQYAY
;
A
#
# COMPACT_ATOMS: atom_id res chain seq x y z
N MET A 1 -32.77 -0.79 -62.45
CA MET A 1 -31.44 -0.67 -61.80
C MET A 1 -31.52 0.33 -60.66
N ARG A 2 -31.93 -0.10 -59.46
CA ARG A 2 -32.03 0.76 -58.27
C ARG A 2 -31.58 -0.07 -57.06
N SER A 3 -30.82 0.56 -56.17
CA SER A 3 -30.26 0.03 -54.91
C SER A 3 -28.83 -0.52 -54.98
N ASN A 4 -27.84 0.38 -54.87
CA ASN A 4 -26.55 0.08 -54.25
C ASN A 4 -25.95 1.28 -53.48
N ARG A 5 -26.54 2.48 -53.56
CA ARG A 5 -26.09 3.64 -52.79
C ARG A 5 -26.53 3.63 -51.32
N LEU A 6 -27.60 2.92 -50.98
CA LEU A 6 -28.19 2.93 -49.63
C LEU A 6 -27.48 1.98 -48.64
N LYS A 7 -26.89 0.88 -49.12
CA LYS A 7 -26.16 -0.09 -48.27
C LYS A 7 -24.82 0.45 -47.72
N ARG A 8 -24.20 1.39 -48.44
CA ARG A 8 -22.92 2.01 -48.03
C ARG A 8 -23.11 2.98 -46.85
N PHE A 9 -24.30 3.58 -46.73
CA PHE A 9 -24.61 4.56 -45.67
C PHE A 9 -24.86 3.89 -44.32
N VAL A 10 -25.56 2.76 -44.32
CA VAL A 10 -25.82 1.98 -43.09
C VAL A 10 -24.52 1.38 -42.56
N ASN A 11 -23.67 0.84 -43.43
CA ASN A 11 -22.37 0.28 -43.02
C ASN A 11 -21.39 1.36 -42.56
N GLY A 12 -21.45 2.56 -43.13
CA GLY A 12 -20.68 3.72 -42.65
C GLY A 12 -21.12 4.16 -41.27
N ALA A 13 -22.43 4.38 -41.07
CA ALA A 13 -23.00 4.74 -39.77
C ALA A 13 -22.74 3.68 -38.68
N SER A 14 -22.84 2.40 -39.03
CA SER A 14 -22.52 1.30 -38.12
C SER A 14 -21.02 1.19 -37.84
N ALA A 15 -20.13 1.44 -38.82
CA ALA A 15 -18.68 1.48 -38.57
C ALA A 15 -18.30 2.65 -37.67
N PHE A 16 -18.92 3.82 -37.85
CA PHE A 16 -18.74 4.96 -36.96
C PHE A 16 -19.22 4.66 -35.55
N ALA A 17 -20.41 4.05 -35.40
CA ALA A 17 -20.91 3.63 -34.09
C ALA A 17 -20.00 2.59 -33.42
N PHE A 18 -19.44 1.64 -34.19
CA PHE A 18 -18.52 0.63 -33.67
C PHE A 18 -17.21 1.24 -33.19
N VAL A 19 -16.63 2.19 -33.93
CA VAL A 19 -15.41 2.89 -33.54
C VAL A 19 -15.65 3.77 -32.30
N LEU A 20 -16.82 4.39 -32.19
CA LEU A 20 -17.20 5.19 -31.03
C LEU A 20 -17.36 4.30 -29.78
N VAL A 21 -18.04 3.17 -29.89
CA VAL A 21 -18.20 2.19 -28.80
C VAL A 21 -16.84 1.59 -28.41
N LEU A 22 -15.98 1.24 -29.36
CA LEU A 22 -14.63 0.76 -29.09
C LEU A 22 -13.77 1.81 -28.37
N GLY A 23 -13.85 3.08 -28.79
CA GLY A 23 -13.16 4.18 -28.14
C GLY A 23 -13.64 4.39 -26.70
N VAL A 24 -14.95 4.37 -26.48
CA VAL A 24 -15.53 4.49 -25.12
C VAL A 24 -15.16 3.30 -24.25
N SER A 25 -15.21 2.06 -24.77
CA SER A 25 -14.74 0.88 -24.04
C SER A 25 -13.26 0.96 -23.67
N LEU A 26 -12.41 1.45 -24.58
CA LEU A 26 -10.98 1.61 -24.30
C LEU A 26 -10.72 2.66 -23.22
N VAL A 27 -11.50 3.75 -23.20
CA VAL A 27 -11.44 4.77 -22.15
C VAL A 27 -11.91 4.24 -20.79
N VAL A 28 -12.98 3.42 -20.76
CA VAL A 28 -13.47 2.79 -19.53
C VAL A 28 -12.44 1.80 -18.97
N LEU A 29 -11.82 0.98 -19.83
CA LEU A 29 -10.77 0.06 -19.40
C LEU A 29 -9.51 0.78 -18.92
N ALA A 30 -9.11 1.89 -19.57
CA ALA A 30 -8.00 2.72 -19.11
C ALA A 30 -8.30 3.42 -17.77
N ALA A 31 -9.56 3.80 -17.53
CA ALA A 31 -9.98 4.42 -16.28
C ALA A 31 -9.85 3.45 -15.09
N GLU A 32 -10.06 2.14 -15.30
CA GLU A 32 -9.84 1.12 -14.26
C GLU A 32 -8.36 1.02 -13.84
N VAL A 33 -7.42 1.16 -14.79
CA VAL A 33 -5.96 1.12 -14.52
C VAL A 33 -5.49 2.33 -13.71
N VAL A 34 -6.22 3.45 -13.81
CA VAL A 34 -5.91 4.71 -13.11
C VAL A 34 -6.65 4.83 -11.79
N ARG A 35 -7.64 3.97 -11.48
CA ARG A 35 -8.19 3.89 -10.12
C ARG A 35 -7.05 3.47 -9.21
N PRO A 36 -6.55 4.36 -8.33
CA PRO A 36 -5.54 3.95 -7.39
C PRO A 36 -6.20 2.88 -6.52
N SER A 37 -5.66 1.68 -6.52
CA SER A 37 -5.92 0.64 -5.53
C SER A 37 -5.40 1.09 -4.16
N LEU A 38 -5.83 2.27 -3.68
CA LEU A 38 -5.37 2.92 -2.46
C LEU A 38 -6.34 2.76 -1.29
N SER A 39 -7.06 1.65 -1.26
CA SER A 39 -7.78 1.23 -0.07
C SER A 39 -7.98 -0.28 -0.06
N GLN A 40 -6.90 -1.01 -0.28
CA GLN A 40 -6.68 -2.19 0.56
C GLN A 40 -5.69 -1.72 1.62
N PRO A 41 -6.13 -1.49 2.87
CA PRO A 41 -5.18 -1.31 3.95
C PRO A 41 -4.30 -2.56 3.93
N PHE A 42 -3.02 -2.38 3.64
CA PHE A 42 -1.97 -3.40 3.77
C PHE A 42 -1.98 -4.10 5.16
N LEU A 43 -2.76 -3.58 6.09
CA LEU A 43 -2.94 -4.02 7.47
C LEU A 43 -4.01 -5.11 7.67
N GLU A 44 -4.73 -5.58 6.65
CA GLU A 44 -5.81 -6.58 6.83
C GLU A 44 -5.29 -8.01 7.08
N GLY A 45 -4.00 -8.27 6.83
CA GLY A 45 -3.35 -9.57 7.08
C GLY A 45 -2.48 -9.64 8.33
N LEU A 46 -2.28 -8.52 9.03
CA LEU A 46 -1.57 -8.46 10.30
C LEU A 46 -2.63 -8.28 11.38
N SER A 47 -2.78 -9.24 12.29
CA SER A 47 -3.64 -9.09 13.48
C SER A 47 -3.38 -7.71 14.08
N HIS A 48 -4.41 -6.89 14.24
CA HIS A 48 -4.27 -5.51 14.75
C HIS A 48 -3.62 -5.46 16.15
N ASP A 49 -3.55 -6.60 16.83
CA ASP A 49 -2.90 -6.78 18.13
C ASP A 49 -1.37 -6.95 18.04
N ASP A 50 -0.81 -7.25 16.86
CA ASP A 50 0.63 -7.48 16.75
C ASP A 50 1.43 -6.20 16.55
N PHE A 51 0.81 -5.16 15.95
CA PHE A 51 1.49 -3.92 15.60
C PHE A 51 0.55 -2.71 15.68
N THR A 52 1.07 -1.57 16.11
CA THR A 52 0.36 -0.28 16.14
C THR A 52 0.94 0.66 15.09
N PRO A 53 0.17 1.13 14.09
CA PRO A 53 0.64 2.13 13.14
C PRO A 53 0.68 3.52 13.78
N VAL A 54 1.78 4.25 13.57
CA VAL A 54 1.97 5.64 14.03
C VAL A 54 2.40 6.50 12.84
N VAL A 55 1.87 7.71 12.76
CA VAL A 55 2.29 8.71 11.77
C VAL A 55 3.44 9.52 12.37
N VAL A 56 4.56 9.57 11.66
CA VAL A 56 5.76 10.30 12.07
C VAL A 56 5.49 11.80 12.02
N GLU A 57 5.78 12.51 13.10
CA GLU A 57 5.66 13.95 13.21
C GLU A 57 7.01 14.67 12.95
N PRO A 58 6.99 15.98 12.65
CA PRO A 58 8.22 16.76 12.53
C PRO A 58 9.06 16.74 13.81
N GLY A 59 10.27 16.16 13.72
CA GLY A 59 11.21 16.05 14.84
C GLY A 59 11.29 14.65 15.45
N ASP A 60 10.40 13.74 15.03
CA ASP A 60 10.45 12.35 15.46
C ASP A 60 11.71 11.64 14.99
N THR A 61 12.13 10.68 15.81
CA THR A 61 13.20 9.75 15.48
C THR A 61 12.78 8.36 15.90
N ILE A 62 13.32 7.32 15.27
CA ILE A 62 13.10 5.93 15.70
C ILE A 62 13.45 5.76 17.18
N TRP A 63 14.50 6.44 17.65
CA TRP A 63 14.90 6.41 19.05
C TRP A 63 13.84 7.03 19.98
N ALA A 64 13.30 8.19 19.63
CA ALA A 64 12.26 8.85 20.41
C ALA A 64 11.00 7.98 20.48
N LEU A 65 10.55 7.45 19.34
CA LEU A 65 9.42 6.53 19.27
C LEU A 65 9.67 5.27 20.12
N ALA A 66 10.90 4.75 20.11
CA ALA A 66 11.26 3.59 20.93
C ALA A 66 11.15 3.89 22.43
N VAL A 67 11.66 5.03 22.88
CA VAL A 67 11.63 5.44 24.29
C VAL A 67 10.20 5.72 24.77
N GLU A 68 9.39 6.34 23.92
CA GLU A 68 8.02 6.72 24.23
C GLU A 68 7.08 5.52 24.30
N HIS A 69 7.13 4.64 23.31
CA HIS A 69 6.18 3.54 23.18
C HIS A 69 6.59 2.25 23.90
N PHE A 70 7.86 2.10 24.27
CA PHE A 70 8.37 0.89 24.92
C PHE A 70 9.08 1.19 26.25
N PRO A 71 8.39 1.80 27.23
CA PRO A 71 8.98 2.06 28.54
C PRO A 71 9.39 0.75 29.21
N GLY A 72 10.66 0.67 29.65
CA GLY A 72 11.21 -0.52 30.30
C GLY A 72 11.88 -1.53 29.37
N ILE A 73 11.85 -1.30 28.05
CA ILE A 73 12.64 -2.05 27.07
C ILE A 73 13.88 -1.21 26.72
N ASP A 74 15.02 -1.87 26.47
CA ASP A 74 16.21 -1.17 25.95
C ASP A 74 15.86 -0.48 24.63
N PRO A 75 16.00 0.86 24.53
CA PRO A 75 15.66 1.61 23.31
C PRO A 75 16.40 1.11 22.07
N ARG A 76 17.59 0.51 22.21
CA ARG A 76 18.34 -0.09 21.10
C ARG A 76 17.61 -1.30 20.51
N LEU A 77 17.11 -2.19 21.37
CA LEU A 77 16.37 -3.39 20.94
C LEU A 77 15.03 -3.00 20.33
N ALA A 78 14.31 -2.05 20.95
CA ALA A 78 13.07 -1.53 20.42
C ALA A 78 13.28 -0.84 19.05
N SER A 79 14.31 -0.01 18.92
CA SER A 79 14.67 0.64 17.65
C SER A 79 14.99 -0.36 16.55
N GLN A 80 15.69 -1.46 16.87
CA GLN A 80 15.98 -2.54 15.93
C GLN A 80 14.70 -3.28 15.52
N ALA A 81 13.81 -3.55 16.47
CA ALA A 81 12.52 -4.19 16.19
C ALA A 81 11.67 -3.33 15.24
N ILE A 82 11.55 -2.02 15.52
CA ILE A 82 10.85 -1.06 14.66
C ILE A 82 11.47 -1.03 13.25
N GLN A 83 12.80 -0.94 13.14
CA GLN A 83 13.47 -0.95 11.83
C GLN A 83 13.20 -2.25 11.05
N SER A 84 13.33 -3.39 11.73
CA SER A 84 13.18 -4.70 11.10
C SER A 84 11.78 -4.91 10.51
N ILE A 85 10.73 -4.56 11.25
CA ILE A 85 9.36 -4.75 10.77
C ILE A 85 8.96 -3.78 9.66
N ASN A 86 9.50 -2.57 9.69
CA ASN A 86 9.25 -1.56 8.66
C ASN A 86 10.17 -1.73 7.45
N ASN A 87 11.05 -2.75 7.44
CA ASN A 87 12.08 -2.97 6.42
C ASN A 87 12.90 -1.70 6.13
N LEU A 88 13.20 -0.93 7.19
CA LEU A 88 13.98 0.28 7.04
C LEU A 88 15.47 -0.08 6.85
N PRO A 89 16.13 0.44 5.79
CA PRO A 89 17.56 0.19 5.57
C PRO A 89 18.45 0.93 6.58
N ASP A 90 17.93 1.99 7.19
CA ASP A 90 18.57 2.79 8.23
C ASP A 90 17.52 3.33 9.23
N ALA A 91 17.96 4.14 10.19
CA ALA A 91 17.07 4.74 11.19
C ALA A 91 16.43 6.07 10.72
N LEU A 92 16.49 6.41 9.43
CA LEU A 92 15.98 7.65 8.90
C LEU A 92 14.47 7.53 8.63
N ILE A 93 13.70 8.44 9.21
CA ILE A 93 12.25 8.55 9.03
C ILE A 93 11.85 9.97 8.67
N TYR A 94 10.73 10.12 7.98
CA TYR A 94 10.27 11.40 7.46
C TYR A 94 8.88 11.76 7.99
N PRO A 95 8.58 13.05 8.22
CA PRO A 95 7.25 13.48 8.64
C PRO A 95 6.17 13.03 7.65
N GLY A 96 5.04 12.52 8.18
CA GLY A 96 3.94 11.94 7.41
C GLY A 96 4.14 10.47 7.01
N GLN A 97 5.30 9.88 7.27
CA GLN A 97 5.53 8.45 7.08
C GLN A 97 4.74 7.64 8.11
N ILE A 98 4.18 6.50 7.70
CA ILE A 98 3.56 5.55 8.62
C ILE A 98 4.64 4.54 9.06
N ILE A 99 4.81 4.41 10.37
CA ILE A 99 5.72 3.47 11.01
C ILE A 99 4.91 2.48 11.84
N LEU A 100 5.19 1.19 11.67
CA LEU A 100 4.60 0.11 12.44
C LEU A 100 5.41 -0.11 13.71
N LEU A 101 4.77 0.02 14.87
CA LEU A 101 5.34 -0.29 16.16
C LEU A 101 4.95 -1.71 16.58
N PRO A 102 5.90 -2.59 16.94
CA PRO A 102 5.56 -3.95 17.36
C PRO A 102 4.94 -4.00 18.75
N SER A 103 4.05 -4.96 19.02
CA SER A 103 3.64 -5.27 20.39
C SER A 103 4.77 -6.04 21.08
N LEU A 104 5.48 -5.33 21.98
CA LEU A 104 6.58 -5.89 22.75
C LEU A 104 6.09 -6.17 24.18
N ASP A 105 5.42 -7.29 24.37
CA ASP A 105 4.74 -7.69 25.63
C ASP A 105 5.73 -8.12 26.74
N GLY A 106 6.92 -7.51 26.79
CA GLY A 106 8.03 -7.91 27.66
C GLY A 106 8.82 -9.11 27.14
N GLN A 107 8.49 -9.64 25.95
CA GLN A 107 9.22 -10.75 25.29
C GLN A 107 9.72 -10.38 23.88
N PRO A 108 10.48 -9.28 23.72
CA PRO A 108 10.97 -8.83 22.41
C PRO A 108 11.82 -9.90 21.69
N THR A 109 12.53 -10.74 22.44
CA THR A 109 13.45 -11.75 21.90
C THR A 109 12.73 -12.95 21.28
N LEU A 110 11.56 -13.32 21.78
CA LEU A 110 10.85 -14.52 21.31
C LEU A 110 10.24 -14.32 19.92
N ARG A 111 9.72 -13.11 19.62
CA ARG A 111 9.10 -12.83 18.32
C ARG A 111 10.12 -12.54 17.22
N LEU A 112 11.22 -11.86 17.55
CA LEU A 112 12.32 -11.63 16.61
C LEU A 112 13.04 -12.93 16.23
N ALA A 113 13.23 -13.84 17.19
CA ALA A 113 13.79 -15.16 16.92
C ALA A 113 12.89 -15.97 15.97
N VAL A 114 11.58 -16.03 16.21
CA VAL A 114 10.64 -16.78 15.34
C VAL A 114 10.66 -16.28 13.90
N ASN A 115 10.71 -14.96 13.68
CA ASN A 115 10.76 -14.39 12.34
C ASN A 115 12.15 -14.55 11.68
N GLN A 116 13.23 -14.62 12.45
CA GLN A 116 14.58 -14.80 11.93
C GLN A 116 14.89 -16.26 11.52
N TYR A 117 14.09 -17.24 11.96
CA TYR A 117 14.19 -18.65 11.56
C TYR A 117 13.14 -19.08 10.53
N ALA A 118 12.32 -18.15 10.01
CA ALA A 118 11.36 -18.42 8.95
C ALA A 118 12.01 -18.30 7.56
N TYR A 119 12.98 -19.16 7.27
CA TYR A 119 13.53 -19.42 5.94
C TYR A 119 13.62 -20.92 5.70
#